data_AF-A0A2V9VHE5-F1
#
_entry.id   AF-A0A2V9VHE5-F1
#
_cell.length_a   1.000
_cell.length_b   1.000
_cell.length_c   1.000
_cell.angle_alpha   90.00
_cell.angle_beta   90.00
_cell.angle_gamma   90.00
#
_symmetry.space_group_name_H-M   'P 1'
#
loop_
_entity.id
_entity.type
_entity.pdbx_description
1 polymer ?
#
loop_
_entity_poly.entity_id
_entity_poly.type
_entity_poly.pdbx_seq_one_letter_code
_entity_poly.pdbx_strand_id
1 'polypeptide(L)'
;YPAIFIIGIGWPLKDGYPHEMRAADYDDWVTDTSKETGNPTHGLNGDILVWNPVTQRRHELTSMGIRVTKDSLQRQLELSRQLDFLRLPYHRAILADQIPLSIGGGIGQSRTLMLLLRKAHLGEVSVTVWPRILKDICATKNIHVLD
;
A
#
# COMPACT_ATOMS: atom_id res chain seq x y z
N TYR A 1 -8.02 -18.18 -2.62
CA TYR A 1 -9.01 -17.34 -1.93
C TYR A 1 -9.36 -16.13 -2.79
N PRO A 2 -10.63 -15.68 -2.84
CA PRO A 2 -11.04 -14.52 -3.65
C PRO A 2 -10.64 -13.17 -3.05
N ALA A 3 -10.32 -13.13 -1.75
CA ALA A 3 -9.82 -11.96 -1.04
C ALA A 3 -8.77 -12.41 -0.02
N ILE A 4 -7.69 -11.64 0.13
CA ILE A 4 -6.60 -11.88 1.09
C ILE A 4 -6.11 -10.55 1.67
N PHE A 5 -5.53 -10.61 2.86
CA PHE A 5 -4.66 -9.57 3.40
C PHE A 5 -3.23 -10.09 3.37
N ILE A 6 -2.38 -9.48 2.56
CA ILE A 6 -0.96 -9.84 2.49
C ILE A 6 -0.19 -8.97 3.48
N ILE A 7 0.56 -9.61 4.38
CA ILE A 7 1.28 -8.95 5.48
C ILE A 7 2.76 -8.78 5.13
N GLY A 8 3.41 -7.76 5.68
CA GLY A 8 4.86 -7.62 5.66
C GLY A 8 5.41 -7.01 4.38
N ILE A 9 4.78 -5.93 3.91
CA ILE A 9 5.17 -5.28 2.66
C ILE A 9 6.19 -4.17 2.95
N GLY A 10 7.43 -4.41 2.52
CA GLY A 10 8.55 -3.49 2.65
C GLY A 10 9.83 -4.20 3.10
N TRP A 11 9.70 -5.30 3.85
CA TRP A 11 10.84 -6.12 4.28
C TRP A 11 11.45 -6.92 3.10
N PRO A 12 12.78 -6.94 2.93
CA PRO A 12 13.44 -7.80 1.95
C PRO A 12 13.14 -9.29 2.18
N LEU A 13 12.60 -9.96 1.17
CA LEU A 13 12.34 -11.40 1.20
C LEU A 13 13.63 -12.20 1.01
N LYS A 14 13.50 -13.53 0.97
CA LYS A 14 14.64 -14.46 0.86
C LYS A 14 15.51 -14.24 -0.38
N ASP A 15 14.96 -13.64 -1.43
CA ASP A 15 15.65 -13.30 -2.67
C ASP A 15 16.36 -11.92 -2.62
N GLY A 16 16.28 -11.23 -1.48
CA GLY A 16 16.90 -9.92 -1.26
C GLY A 16 16.05 -8.74 -1.72
N TYR A 17 14.86 -8.97 -2.27
CA TYR A 17 13.95 -7.91 -2.73
C TYR A 17 12.70 -7.85 -1.85
N PRO A 18 12.17 -6.66 -1.57
CA PRO A 18 10.87 -6.56 -0.92
C PRO A 18 9.76 -6.99 -1.87
N HIS A 19 8.62 -7.44 -1.32
CA HIS A 19 7.43 -7.71 -2.14
C HIS A 19 7.04 -6.49 -3.00
N GLU A 20 7.06 -5.32 -2.37
CA GLU A 20 6.91 -4.01 -2.98
C GLU A 20 7.63 -2.98 -2.10
N MET A 21 8.11 -1.90 -2.70
CA MET A 21 8.72 -0.80 -1.94
C MET A 21 7.68 -0.15 -1.02
N ARG A 22 8.08 0.12 0.22
CA ARG A 22 7.26 0.84 1.20
C ARG A 22 8.09 1.97 1.81
N ALA A 23 7.44 3.09 2.08
CA ALA A 23 8.11 4.21 2.73
C ALA A 23 8.48 3.83 4.17
N ALA A 24 9.59 4.38 4.66
CA ALA A 24 10.17 4.05 5.94
C ALA A 24 9.55 4.80 7.14
N ASP A 25 8.66 5.77 6.89
CA ASP A 25 8.31 6.82 7.83
C ASP A 25 6.89 6.72 8.42
N TYR A 26 6.06 5.78 7.95
CA TYR A 26 4.72 5.60 8.49
C TYR A 26 4.32 4.15 8.78
N ASP A 27 4.56 3.18 7.91
CA ASP A 27 4.21 1.78 8.16
C ASP A 27 5.33 1.04 8.88
N ASP A 28 4.99 0.24 9.88
CA ASP A 28 5.95 -0.69 10.49
C ASP A 28 6.03 -1.97 9.65
N TRP A 29 7.07 -2.06 8.83
CA TRP A 29 7.39 -3.24 8.01
C TRP A 29 8.64 -3.99 8.50
N VAL A 30 9.20 -3.63 9.66
CA VAL A 30 10.43 -4.27 10.20
C VAL A 30 10.22 -5.07 11.48
N THR A 31 9.12 -4.88 12.22
CA THR A 31 8.89 -5.63 13.46
C THR A 31 8.88 -7.13 13.16
N ASP A 32 9.71 -7.90 13.86
CA ASP A 32 9.76 -9.36 13.75
C ASP A 32 8.43 -9.97 14.19
N THR A 33 7.80 -10.75 13.32
CA THR A 33 6.54 -11.46 13.56
C THR A 33 6.70 -12.98 13.48
N SER A 34 7.94 -13.46 13.60
CA SER A 34 8.27 -14.88 13.44
C SER A 34 7.71 -15.77 14.53
N LYS A 35 7.57 -15.23 15.74
CA LYS A 35 6.96 -15.95 16.87
C LYS A 35 5.47 -16.22 16.63
N GLU A 36 4.76 -15.25 16.04
CA GLU A 36 3.33 -15.31 15.78
C GLU A 36 3.01 -16.18 14.56
N THR A 37 3.87 -16.13 13.53
CA THR A 37 3.65 -16.83 12.25
C THR A 37 4.32 -18.19 12.17
N GLY A 38 5.26 -18.50 13.06
CA GLY A 38 6.12 -19.69 12.99
C GLY A 38 7.11 -19.67 11.81
N ASN A 39 7.27 -18.54 11.13
CA ASN A 39 8.08 -18.38 9.92
C ASN A 39 8.94 -17.11 10.03
N PRO A 40 10.12 -17.02 9.38
CA PRO A 40 10.96 -15.81 9.43
C PRO A 40 10.30 -14.67 8.64
N THR A 41 9.41 -13.93 9.30
CA THR A 41 8.57 -12.88 8.72
C THR A 41 8.65 -11.61 9.55
N HIS A 42 8.39 -10.47 8.90
CA HIS A 42 8.46 -9.16 9.51
C HIS A 42 7.28 -8.31 9.02
N GLY A 43 6.95 -7.29 9.81
CA GLY A 43 6.00 -6.24 9.47
C GLY A 43 4.62 -6.41 10.12
N LEU A 44 4.07 -5.27 10.53
CA LEU A 44 2.74 -5.08 11.09
C LEU A 44 1.83 -4.28 10.12
N ASN A 45 2.19 -4.30 8.84
CA ASN A 45 1.47 -3.66 7.75
C ASN A 45 1.04 -4.70 6.69
N GLY A 46 0.23 -4.26 5.74
CA GLY A 46 -0.21 -5.10 4.65
C GLY A 46 -1.25 -4.47 3.74
N ASP A 47 -1.58 -5.20 2.68
CA ASP A 47 -2.52 -4.77 1.65
C ASP A 47 -3.69 -5.75 1.52
N ILE A 48 -4.91 -5.22 1.31
CA ILE A 48 -6.06 -6.06 0.92
C ILE A 48 -6.07 -6.22 -0.59
N LEU A 49 -6.01 -7.47 -1.02
CA LEU A 49 -6.06 -7.87 -2.40
C LEU A 49 -7.32 -8.70 -2.63
N VAL A 50 -8.05 -8.38 -3.70
CA VAL A 50 -9.22 -9.14 -4.12
C VAL A 50 -9.09 -9.56 -5.59
N TRP A 51 -9.76 -10.64 -5.97
CA TRP A 51 -9.90 -11.01 -7.37
C TRP A 51 -10.97 -10.16 -8.05
N ASN A 52 -10.60 -9.39 -9.07
CA ASN A 52 -11.56 -8.65 -9.87
C ASN A 52 -12.04 -9.52 -11.04
N PRO A 53 -13.33 -9.92 -11.08
CA PRO A 53 -13.83 -10.82 -12.12
C PRO A 53 -13.94 -10.16 -13.50
N VAL A 54 -13.98 -8.83 -13.58
CA VAL A 54 -14.06 -8.10 -14.84
C VAL A 54 -12.71 -8.06 -15.55
N THR A 55 -11.65 -7.70 -14.81
CA THR A 55 -10.30 -7.62 -15.35
C THR A 55 -9.53 -8.94 -15.27
N GLN A 56 -10.08 -9.93 -14.55
CA GLN A 56 -9.46 -11.23 -14.26
C GLN A 56 -8.04 -11.09 -13.68
N ARG A 57 -7.89 -10.16 -12.74
CA ARG A 57 -6.60 -9.81 -12.12
C ARG A 57 -6.77 -9.52 -10.63
N ARG A 58 -5.65 -9.55 -9.92
CA ARG A 58 -5.51 -8.97 -8.58
C ARG A 58 -5.91 -7.49 -8.63
N HIS A 59 -6.76 -7.09 -7.71
CA HIS A 59 -7.19 -5.72 -7.50
C HIS A 59 -6.95 -5.34 -6.05
N GLU A 60 -6.10 -4.34 -5.84
CA GLU A 60 -5.67 -3.93 -4.52
C GLU A 60 -6.52 -2.76 -4.03
N LEU A 61 -7.16 -2.94 -2.87
CA LEU A 61 -8.14 -1.99 -2.34
C LEU A 61 -7.55 -1.04 -1.30
N THR A 62 -6.61 -1.51 -0.50
CA THR A 62 -6.03 -0.73 0.60
C THR A 62 -4.60 -1.11 0.87
N SER A 63 -3.87 -0.14 1.42
CA SER A 63 -2.62 -0.32 2.11
C SER A 63 -2.74 0.27 3.51
N MET A 64 -2.36 -0.50 4.52
CA MET A 64 -2.57 -0.16 5.92
C MET A 64 -1.59 -0.85 6.86
N GLY A 65 -1.45 -0.33 8.06
CA GLY A 65 -0.57 -0.91 9.05
C GLY A 65 -0.58 -0.20 10.39
N ILE A 66 -0.05 -0.90 11.39
CA ILE A 66 0.38 -0.27 12.63
C ILE A 66 1.53 0.67 12.27
N ARG A 67 1.48 1.88 12.82
CA ARG A 67 2.48 2.90 12.50
C ARG A 67 3.78 2.66 13.21
N VAL A 68 4.85 3.15 12.61
CA VAL A 68 6.21 3.07 13.18
C VAL A 68 6.25 3.62 14.60
N THR A 69 7.03 2.94 15.43
CA THR A 69 7.51 3.45 16.73
C THR A 69 8.81 4.24 16.50
N LYS A 70 9.40 4.81 17.55
CA LYS A 70 10.73 5.43 17.46
C LYS A 70 11.78 4.45 16.94
N ASP A 71 11.78 3.25 17.50
CA ASP A 71 12.79 2.23 17.23
C ASP A 71 12.62 1.69 15.80
N SER A 72 11.38 1.36 15.40
CA SER A 72 11.13 0.88 14.04
C SER A 72 11.32 1.98 12.99
N LEU A 73 11.00 3.25 13.30
CA LEU A 73 11.32 4.37 12.41
C LEU A 73 12.83 4.48 12.15
N GLN A 74 13.65 4.52 13.20
CA GLN A 74 15.10 4.64 13.05
C GLN A 74 15.67 3.45 12.27
N ARG A 75 15.23 2.23 12.60
CA ARG A 75 15.66 1.02 11.90
C ARG A 75 15.29 1.04 10.43
N GLN A 76 14.06 1.43 10.10
CA GLN A 76 13.59 1.51 8.71
C GLN A 76 14.36 2.55 7.91
N LEU A 77 14.61 3.74 8.48
CA LEU A 77 15.38 4.78 7.81
C LEU A 77 16.84 4.40 7.60
N GLU A 78 17.43 3.63 8.52
CA GLU A 78 18.76 3.06 8.32
C GLU A 78 18.77 2.07 7.14
N LEU A 79 17.82 1.13 7.12
CA LEU A 79 17.68 0.14 6.04
C LEU A 79 17.40 0.79 4.68
N SER A 80 16.63 1.89 4.65
CA SER A 80 16.32 2.64 3.43
C SER A 80 17.36 3.70 3.07
N ARG A 81 18.40 3.90 3.91
CA ARG A 81 19.46 4.91 3.74
C ARG A 81 18.93 6.35 3.74
N GLN A 82 17.94 6.63 4.59
CA GLN A 82 17.25 7.93 4.71
C GLN A 82 17.37 8.53 6.12
N LEU A 83 18.45 8.24 6.85
CA LEU A 83 18.65 8.75 8.22
C LEU A 83 18.63 10.29 8.31
N ASP A 84 18.91 10.99 7.22
CA ASP A 84 18.80 12.44 7.16
C ASP A 84 17.36 12.94 7.38
N PHE A 85 16.34 12.10 7.20
CA PHE A 85 14.94 12.45 7.47
C PHE A 85 14.67 12.71 8.95
N LEU A 86 15.51 12.22 9.86
CA LEU A 86 15.40 12.50 11.30
C LEU A 86 15.55 13.99 11.64
N ARG A 87 16.01 14.83 10.70
CA ARG A 87 16.01 16.30 10.87
C ARG A 87 14.66 16.96 10.60
N LEU A 88 13.75 16.27 9.91
CA LEU A 88 12.46 16.83 9.50
C LEU A 88 11.48 16.91 10.69
N PRO A 89 10.57 17.88 10.70
CA PRO A 89 9.68 18.12 11.84
C PRO A 89 8.84 16.90 12.25
N TYR A 90 8.27 16.18 11.27
CA TYR A 90 7.45 15.00 11.52
C TYR A 90 8.23 13.88 12.24
N HIS A 91 9.43 13.57 11.75
CA HIS A 91 10.28 12.53 12.32
C HIS A 91 10.76 12.89 13.73
N ARG A 92 11.13 14.16 13.95
CA ARG A 92 11.47 14.65 15.29
C ARG A 92 10.31 14.53 16.28
N ALA A 93 9.08 14.78 15.83
CA ALA A 93 7.90 14.65 16.65
C ALA A 93 7.65 13.18 17.07
N ILE A 94 7.87 12.21 16.18
CA ILE A 94 7.82 10.78 16.52
C ILE A 94 8.90 10.44 17.56
N LEU A 95 10.15 10.84 17.31
CA LEU A 95 11.27 10.58 18.23
C LEU A 95 11.08 11.23 19.62
N ALA A 96 10.30 12.31 19.70
CA ALA A 96 10.00 13.02 20.92
C ALA A 96 8.69 12.58 21.61
N ASP A 97 8.04 11.48 21.17
CA ASP A 97 6.72 11.03 21.66
C ASP A 97 5.62 12.10 21.57
N GLN A 98 5.73 13.05 20.64
CA GLN A 98 4.74 14.11 20.45
C GLN A 98 3.55 13.67 19.58
N ILE A 99 3.66 12.49 18.94
CA ILE A 99 2.62 11.88 18.12
C ILE A 99 2.21 10.55 18.77
N PRO A 100 0.91 10.29 18.98
CA PRO A 100 0.46 9.04 19.57
C PRO A 100 0.69 7.85 18.63
N LEU A 101 0.91 6.67 19.23
CA LEU A 101 0.86 5.41 18.50
C LEU A 101 -0.51 5.26 17.84
N SER A 102 -0.51 4.77 16.61
CA SER A 102 -1.73 4.63 15.82
C SER A 102 -1.66 3.44 14.87
N ILE A 103 -2.82 3.05 14.37
CA ILE A 103 -2.99 2.19 13.20
C ILE A 103 -3.76 3.00 12.16
N GLY A 104 -3.38 2.88 10.90
CA GLY A 104 -4.08 3.60 9.84
C GLY A 104 -3.89 2.97 8.48
N GLY A 105 -4.58 3.52 7.49
CA GLY A 105 -4.51 3.05 6.11
C GLY A 105 -5.33 3.93 5.18
N GLY A 106 -5.23 3.61 3.89
CA GLY A 106 -6.02 4.27 2.85
C GLY A 106 -6.75 3.24 2.00
N ILE A 107 -8.07 3.40 1.87
CA ILE A 107 -8.89 2.59 0.96
C ILE A 107 -9.13 3.41 -0.31
N GLY A 108 -8.75 2.88 -1.47
CA GLY A 108 -8.89 3.57 -2.75
C GLY A 108 -10.35 3.70 -3.17
N GLN A 109 -10.95 4.88 -2.99
CA GLN A 109 -12.37 5.13 -3.30
C GLN A 109 -12.75 4.67 -4.73
N SER A 110 -12.03 5.13 -5.75
CA SER A 110 -12.28 4.77 -7.15
C SER A 110 -12.03 3.30 -7.43
N ARG A 111 -11.02 2.69 -6.80
CA ARG A 111 -10.76 1.26 -6.93
C ARG A 111 -11.91 0.43 -6.34
N THR A 112 -12.45 0.85 -5.20
CA THR A 112 -13.63 0.24 -4.58
C THR A 112 -14.87 0.39 -5.45
N LEU A 113 -15.15 1.60 -5.96
CA LEU A 113 -16.28 1.84 -6.86
C LEU A 113 -16.17 1.01 -8.15
N MET A 114 -14.99 0.97 -8.77
CA MET A 114 -14.73 0.18 -9.97
C MET A 114 -15.03 -1.31 -9.74
N LEU A 115 -14.61 -1.86 -8.60
CA LEU A 115 -14.91 -3.26 -8.25
C LEU A 115 -16.41 -3.49 -8.03
N LEU A 116 -17.06 -2.68 -7.20
CA LEU A 116 -18.48 -2.85 -6.84
C LEU A 116 -19.41 -2.68 -8.03
N LEU A 117 -19.14 -1.69 -8.87
CA LEU A 117 -19.92 -1.38 -10.08
C LEU A 117 -19.49 -2.22 -11.30
N ARG A 118 -18.55 -3.14 -11.12
CA ARG A 118 -18.01 -4.03 -12.17
C ARG A 118 -17.54 -3.26 -13.41
N LYS A 119 -16.81 -2.18 -13.18
CA LYS A 119 -16.20 -1.37 -14.23
C LYS A 119 -14.89 -1.96 -14.70
N ALA A 120 -14.62 -1.86 -15.99
CA ALA A 120 -13.41 -2.34 -16.63
C ALA A 120 -12.26 -1.33 -16.55
N HIS A 121 -12.57 -0.05 -16.33
CA HIS A 121 -11.59 1.02 -16.26
C HIS A 121 -11.87 2.01 -15.11
N LEU A 122 -10.82 2.52 -14.45
CA LEU A 122 -10.95 3.50 -13.36
C LEU A 122 -11.65 4.80 -13.79
N GLY A 123 -11.43 5.19 -15.05
CA GLY A 123 -12.08 6.36 -15.65
C GLY A 123 -13.60 6.26 -15.76
N GLU A 124 -14.22 5.09 -15.59
CA GLU A 124 -15.69 4.96 -15.56
C GLU A 124 -16.31 5.41 -14.23
N VAL A 125 -15.49 5.62 -13.20
CA VAL A 125 -15.93 6.00 -11.85
C VAL A 125 -15.19 7.23 -11.32
N SER A 126 -14.32 7.84 -12.11
CA SER A 126 -13.52 9.00 -11.72
C SER A 126 -13.17 9.86 -12.92
N VAL A 127 -13.48 11.16 -12.79
CA VAL A 127 -13.12 12.18 -13.78
C VAL A 127 -11.66 12.53 -13.60
N THR A 128 -10.83 12.17 -14.57
CA THR A 128 -9.38 12.44 -14.56
C THR A 128 -8.83 12.42 -15.98
N VAL A 129 -7.57 12.83 -16.13
CA VAL A 129 -6.90 12.85 -17.44
C VAL A 129 -6.50 11.45 -17.87
N TRP A 130 -6.83 11.11 -19.12
CA TRP A 130 -6.42 9.87 -19.76
C TRP A 130 -5.84 10.15 -21.14
N PRO A 131 -4.76 9.44 -21.54
CA PRO A 131 -4.23 9.55 -22.89
C PRO A 131 -5.30 9.26 -23.93
N ARG A 132 -5.29 10.00 -25.05
CA ARG A 132 -6.28 9.85 -26.13
C ARG A 132 -6.39 8.40 -26.61
N ILE A 133 -5.26 7.74 -26.81
CA ILE A 133 -5.20 6.33 -27.22
C ILE A 133 -5.95 5.40 -26.27
N LEU A 134 -5.92 5.66 -24.96
CA LEU A 134 -6.62 4.84 -23.97
C LEU A 134 -8.14 5.06 -24.05
N LYS A 135 -8.57 6.31 -24.25
CA LYS A 135 -9.99 6.63 -24.48
C LYS A 135 -10.51 5.96 -25.74
N ASP A 136 -9.74 5.99 -26.84
CA ASP A 136 -10.13 5.37 -28.10
C ASP A 136 -10.24 3.84 -27.96
N ILE A 137 -9.27 3.17 -27.31
CA ILE A 137 -9.35 1.73 -27.00
C ILE A 137 -10.59 1.40 -26.16
N CYS A 138 -10.88 2.21 -25.14
CA CYS A 138 -12.03 2.01 -24.27
C CYS A 138 -13.35 2.17 -25.04
N ALA A 139 -13.46 3.20 -25.89
CA ALA A 139 -14.64 3.44 -26.73
C ALA A 139 -14.94 2.24 -27.66
N THR A 140 -13.92 1.64 -28.28
CA THR A 140 -14.12 0.44 -29.13
C THR A 140 -14.66 -0.78 -28.38
N LYS A 141 -14.54 -0.78 -27.05
CA LYS A 141 -14.98 -1.87 -26.16
C LYS A 141 -16.23 -1.50 -25.34
N ASN A 142 -16.90 -0.40 -25.70
CA ASN A 142 -18.05 0.14 -24.98
C ASN A 142 -17.74 0.44 -23.49
N ILE A 143 -16.53 0.89 -23.21
CA ILE A 143 -16.07 1.34 -21.89
C ILE A 143 -16.12 2.87 -21.90
N HIS A 144 -16.97 3.46 -21.07
CA HIS A 144 -17.23 4.90 -21.06
C HIS A 144 -16.37 5.63 -20.02
N VAL A 145 -15.26 6.19 -20.47
CA VAL A 145 -14.38 7.03 -19.63
C VAL A 145 -15.03 8.41 -19.43
N LEU A 146 -15.16 8.83 -18.18
CA LEU A 146 -15.70 10.14 -17.79
C LEU A 146 -14.64 11.24 -17.99
N ASP A 147 -15.12 12.42 -18.39
CA ASP A 147 -14.34 13.64 -18.65
C ASP A 147 -14.81 14.82 -17.79
#